data_AF-A0A422QE28-F1
#
_entry.id   AF-A0A422QE28-F1
#
_cell.length_a   1.000
_cell.length_b   1.000
_cell.length_c   1.000
_cell.angle_alpha   90.00
_cell.angle_beta   90.00
_cell.angle_gamma   90.00
#
_symmetry.space_group_name_H-M   'P 1'
#
loop_
_entity.id
_entity.type
_entity.pdbx_description
1 polymer ?
#
loop_
_entity_poly.entity_id
_entity_poly.type
_entity_poly.pdbx_seq_one_letter_code
_entity_poly.pdbx_strand_id
1 'polypeptide(L)'
;MGRLFWKFFLCILLAQLTATIAIGGAFWLRDQARQKASSSLDSGPPAAVALDAAAATLRHGGEAALRGLLADLRRPQLYVLDAARRDLLGRAVPAELPKEAERQLGNGEQRGAWRGARYLVGPGGERYLAFVPRQSGRPEGLRGGPPDPLTPALDPGARRRIGQTVVIGAAVVASLLFAALLAWYFSRPIRALRSAFEAAAAGDLAPRFGRATKGGDELSDLGRDFDRMSGRLRALMDGQRRLLHDVSHELRSPLARMQAAV
;
A
#
# COMPACT_ATOMS: atom_id res chain seq x y z
N MET A 1 12.20 -11.20 -28.37
CA MET A 1 11.17 -10.92 -27.35
C MET A 1 10.26 -9.82 -27.87
N GLY A 2 8.94 -10.04 -27.85
CA GLY A 2 7.97 -9.14 -28.51
C GLY A 2 7.78 -7.78 -27.83
N ARG A 3 7.42 -6.76 -28.61
CA ARG A 3 7.03 -5.41 -28.16
C ARG A 3 5.79 -5.44 -27.27
N LEU A 4 4.82 -6.33 -27.53
CA LEU A 4 3.66 -6.52 -26.67
C LEU A 4 4.08 -7.03 -25.28
N PHE A 5 4.99 -8.00 -25.22
CA PHE A 5 5.51 -8.53 -23.95
C PHE A 5 6.13 -7.43 -23.09
N TRP A 6 6.95 -6.55 -23.68
CA TRP A 6 7.62 -5.51 -22.92
C TRP A 6 6.65 -4.42 -22.44
N LYS A 7 5.66 -4.05 -23.25
CA LYS A 7 4.58 -3.13 -22.83
C LYS A 7 3.79 -3.73 -21.67
N PHE A 8 3.49 -5.02 -21.71
CA PHE A 8 2.81 -5.73 -20.62
C PHE A 8 3.64 -5.79 -19.36
N PHE A 9 4.88 -6.26 -19.49
CA PHE A 9 5.78 -6.40 -18.36
C PHE A 9 5.94 -5.06 -17.64
N LEU A 10 6.17 -3.98 -18.39
CA LEU A 10 6.36 -2.65 -17.79
C LEU A 10 5.07 -2.13 -17.13
N CYS A 11 3.90 -2.35 -17.74
CA CYS A 11 2.63 -1.90 -17.17
C CYS A 11 2.26 -2.68 -15.90
N ILE A 12 2.47 -4.00 -15.90
CA ILE A 12 2.33 -4.88 -14.73
C ILE A 12 3.30 -4.45 -13.63
N LEU A 13 4.58 -4.31 -13.98
CA LEU A 13 5.63 -3.95 -13.04
C LEU A 13 5.31 -2.61 -12.39
N LEU A 14 4.93 -1.59 -13.16
CA LEU A 14 4.60 -0.26 -12.66
C LEU A 14 3.37 -0.30 -11.76
N ALA A 15 2.30 -1.01 -12.15
CA ALA A 15 1.11 -1.15 -11.33
C ALA A 15 1.42 -1.84 -9.99
N GLN A 16 2.22 -2.91 -10.04
CA GLN A 16 2.62 -3.66 -8.84
C GLN A 16 3.53 -2.83 -7.93
N LEU A 17 4.47 -2.07 -8.50
CA LEU A 17 5.30 -1.12 -7.76
C LEU A 17 4.45 -0.04 -7.10
N THR A 18 3.50 0.53 -7.83
CA THR A 18 2.62 1.60 -7.32
C THR A 18 1.74 1.07 -6.19
N ALA A 19 1.19 -0.14 -6.32
CA ALA A 19 0.43 -0.79 -5.26
C ALA A 19 1.29 -1.06 -4.03
N THR A 20 2.51 -1.57 -4.23
CA THR A 20 3.46 -1.86 -3.14
C THR A 20 3.90 -0.58 -2.42
N ILE A 21 4.19 0.47 -3.17
CA ILE A 21 4.54 1.80 -2.63
C ILE A 21 3.34 2.41 -1.89
N ALA A 22 2.13 2.32 -2.43
CA ALA A 22 0.93 2.84 -1.77
C ALA A 22 0.65 2.12 -0.45
N ILE A 23 0.77 0.78 -0.45
CA ILE A 23 0.60 -0.06 0.75
C ILE A 23 1.71 0.25 1.77
N GLY A 24 2.98 0.26 1.32
CA GLY A 24 4.13 0.54 2.17
C GLY A 24 4.11 1.95 2.74
N GLY A 25 3.74 2.95 1.94
CA GLY A 25 3.61 4.34 2.35
C GLY A 25 2.45 4.55 3.33
N ALA A 26 1.30 3.91 3.10
CA ALA A 26 0.18 3.93 4.05
C ALA A 26 0.55 3.27 5.38
N PHE A 27 1.32 2.18 5.35
CA PHE A 27 1.84 1.54 6.55
C PHE A 27 2.85 2.45 7.27
N TRP A 28 3.81 3.02 6.54
CA TRP A 28 4.86 3.88 7.08
C TRP A 28 4.31 5.18 7.69
N LEU A 29 3.38 5.88 7.02
CA LEU A 29 2.72 7.07 7.56
C LEU A 29 1.94 6.75 8.85
N ARG A 30 1.29 5.59 8.89
CA ARG A 30 0.46 5.17 10.02
C ARG A 30 1.29 4.64 11.19
N ASP A 31 2.43 4.01 10.91
CA ASP A 31 3.39 3.57 11.91
C ASP A 31 4.23 4.75 12.45
N GLN A 32 4.65 5.66 11.58
CA GLN A 32 5.37 6.87 11.97
C GLN A 32 4.52 7.78 12.87
N ALA A 33 3.20 7.86 12.61
CA ALA A 33 2.26 8.54 13.50
C ALA A 33 2.14 7.83 14.88
N ARG A 34 2.32 6.50 14.94
CA ARG A 34 2.30 5.74 16.20
C ARG A 34 3.61 5.80 16.95
N GLN A 35 4.75 5.76 16.27
CA GLN A 35 6.07 5.95 16.88
C GLN A 35 6.21 7.35 17.50
N LYS A 36 5.65 8.38 16.84
CA LYS A 36 5.55 9.74 17.43
C LYS A 36 4.60 9.81 18.64
N ALA A 37 3.63 8.90 18.75
CA ALA A 37 2.64 8.88 19.84
C ALA A 37 3.03 7.98 21.02
N SER A 38 4.00 7.07 20.86
CA SER A 38 4.55 6.29 21.97
C SER A 38 5.62 7.11 22.69
N SER A 39 5.22 8.19 23.37
CA SER A 39 6.11 8.84 24.33
C SER A 39 6.54 7.79 25.36
N SER A 40 7.85 7.65 25.54
CA SER A 40 8.47 6.81 26.58
C SER A 40 8.24 7.35 27.99
N LEU A 41 7.59 8.51 28.10
CA LEU A 41 7.16 9.14 29.34
C LEU A 41 5.67 8.87 29.56
N ASP A 42 5.30 8.55 30.79
CA ASP A 42 3.91 8.42 31.21
C ASP A 42 3.33 9.81 31.46
N SER A 43 2.31 10.19 30.69
CA SER A 43 1.55 11.43 30.86
C SER A 43 0.17 11.17 31.49
N GLY A 44 -0.06 10.01 32.09
CA GLY A 44 -1.33 9.69 32.75
C GLY A 44 -1.58 10.51 34.03
N PRO A 45 -2.83 10.53 34.54
CA PRO A 45 -3.16 11.24 35.77
C PRO A 45 -2.29 10.90 37.00
N PRO A 46 -1.91 9.64 37.24
CA PRO A 46 -1.01 9.30 38.35
C PRO A 46 0.39 9.93 38.21
N ALA A 47 0.89 10.08 36.98
CA ALA A 47 2.20 10.69 36.72
C ALA A 47 2.16 12.19 37.00
N ALA A 48 1.09 12.88 36.62
CA ALA A 48 0.90 14.30 36.94
C ALA A 48 0.79 14.55 38.44
N VAL A 49 -0.02 13.74 39.16
CA VAL A 49 -0.14 13.83 40.62
C VAL A 49 1.22 13.61 41.30
N ALA A 50 2.01 12.64 40.84
CA ALA A 50 3.35 12.41 41.39
C ALA A 50 4.31 13.58 41.11
N LEU A 51 4.24 14.19 39.93
CA LEU A 51 5.03 15.38 39.58
C LEU A 51 4.61 16.60 40.41
N ASP A 52 3.32 16.81 40.65
CA ASP A 52 2.80 17.87 41.51
C ASP A 52 3.20 17.67 42.98
N ALA A 53 3.09 16.45 43.48
CA ALA A 53 3.52 16.09 44.83
C ALA A 53 5.03 16.32 45.02
N ALA A 54 5.85 15.91 44.05
CA ALA A 54 7.29 16.16 44.06
C ALA A 54 7.63 17.65 43.98
N ALA A 55 6.92 18.42 43.15
CA ALA A 55 7.08 19.86 43.06
C ALA A 55 6.78 20.56 44.39
N ALA A 56 5.65 20.21 45.02
CA ALA A 56 5.25 20.77 46.31
C ALA A 56 6.23 20.39 47.43
N THR A 57 6.65 19.13 47.46
CA THR A 57 7.58 18.62 48.48
C THR A 57 8.95 19.25 48.34
N LEU A 58 9.43 19.45 47.11
CA LEU A 58 10.69 20.15 46.90
C LEU A 58 10.59 21.63 47.32
N ARG A 59 9.49 22.31 46.97
CA ARG A 59 9.30 23.73 47.30
C ARG A 59 9.19 23.99 48.81
N HIS A 60 8.48 23.14 49.55
CA HIS A 60 8.19 23.37 50.97
C HIS A 60 9.05 22.55 51.92
N GLY A 61 9.47 21.34 51.53
CA GLY A 61 10.27 20.43 52.34
C GLY A 61 11.74 20.30 51.90
N GLY A 62 12.13 20.95 50.80
CA GLY A 62 13.50 20.89 50.29
C GLY A 62 13.90 19.52 49.73
N GLU A 63 15.19 19.38 49.43
CA GLU A 63 15.73 18.19 48.76
C GLU A 63 15.65 16.92 49.64
N ALA A 64 15.82 17.06 50.96
CA ALA A 64 15.75 15.93 51.89
C ALA A 64 14.35 15.33 51.96
N ALA A 65 13.30 16.17 52.02
CA ALA A 65 11.92 15.69 51.98
C ALA A 65 11.57 15.07 50.63
N LEU A 66 12.07 15.65 49.53
CA LEU A 66 11.88 15.07 48.20
C LEU A 66 12.53 13.68 48.09
N ARG A 67 13.75 13.48 48.61
CA ARG A 67 14.38 12.15 48.63
C ARG A 67 13.55 11.14 49.42
N GLY A 68 13.02 11.52 50.59
CA GLY A 68 12.14 10.66 51.37
C GLY A 68 10.88 10.25 50.59
N LEU A 69 10.20 11.24 49.98
CA LEU A 69 9.05 10.99 49.13
C LEU A 69 9.37 10.04 47.97
N LEU A 70 10.47 10.28 47.26
CA LEU A 70 10.88 9.44 46.13
C LEU A 70 11.24 8.01 46.54
N ALA A 71 11.77 7.80 47.76
CA ALA A 71 12.08 6.48 48.29
C ALA A 71 10.80 5.68 48.64
N ASP A 72 9.77 6.37 49.15
CA ASP A 72 8.49 5.74 49.50
C ASP A 72 7.57 5.53 48.29
N LEU A 73 7.72 6.32 47.22
CA LEU A 73 6.96 6.14 45.99
C LEU A 73 7.35 4.86 45.26
N ARG A 74 6.57 3.80 45.49
CA ARG A 74 6.70 2.53 44.75
C ARG A 74 6.21 2.65 43.30
N ARG A 75 5.12 3.40 43.05
CA ARG A 75 4.56 3.69 41.71
C ARG A 75 3.77 5.01 41.72
N PRO A 76 3.86 5.83 40.67
CA PRO A 76 4.74 5.71 39.50
C PRO A 76 6.22 5.90 39.86
N GLN A 77 7.14 5.33 39.07
CA GLN A 77 8.58 5.56 39.26
C GLN A 77 8.92 6.96 38.76
N LEU A 78 9.11 7.90 39.68
CA LEU A 78 9.49 9.26 39.36
C LEU A 78 11.01 9.40 39.40
N TYR A 79 11.62 9.92 38.35
CA TYR A 79 13.04 10.28 38.30
C TYR A 79 13.17 11.78 38.45
N VAL A 80 14.11 12.22 39.29
CA VAL A 80 14.41 13.63 39.49
C VAL A 80 15.91 13.81 39.37
N LEU A 81 16.33 14.54 38.34
CA LEU A 81 17.72 14.77 38.01
C LEU A 81 18.18 16.14 38.52
N ASP A 82 19.40 16.17 39.06
CA ASP A 82 20.12 17.41 39.38
C ASP A 82 20.67 18.12 38.12
N ALA A 83 21.31 19.27 38.30
CA ALA A 83 21.96 20.01 37.22
C ALA A 83 23.08 19.22 36.50
N ALA A 84 23.68 18.24 37.17
CA ALA A 84 24.68 17.32 36.61
C ALA A 84 24.05 16.09 35.93
N ARG A 85 22.72 16.05 35.77
CA ARG A 85 21.92 14.95 35.23
C ARG A 85 22.07 13.63 35.99
N ARG A 86 22.28 13.69 37.29
CA ARG A 86 22.27 12.54 38.19
C ARG A 86 20.95 12.46 38.93
N ASP A 87 20.40 11.26 39.07
CA ASP A 87 19.17 11.03 39.82
C ASP A 87 19.41 11.24 41.32
N LEU A 88 18.46 11.92 42.00
CA LEU A 88 18.56 12.23 43.43
C LEU A 88 18.62 10.99 44.34
N LEU A 89 18.13 9.83 43.87
CA LEU A 89 18.22 8.54 44.56
C LEU A 89 19.41 7.69 44.07
N GLY A 90 20.27 8.22 43.20
CA GLY A 90 21.42 7.50 42.67
C GLY A 90 21.08 6.34 41.74
N ARG A 91 19.85 6.28 41.21
CA ARG A 91 19.44 5.21 40.29
C ARG A 91 20.06 5.42 38.90
N ALA A 92 20.35 4.31 38.22
CA ALA A 92 20.78 4.37 36.82
C ALA A 92 19.63 4.85 35.93
N VAL A 93 19.84 5.95 35.23
CA VAL A 93 18.85 6.53 34.30
C VAL A 93 19.27 6.24 32.87
N PRO A 94 18.45 5.54 32.07
CA PRO A 94 18.70 5.37 30.64
C PRO A 94 18.92 6.71 29.94
N ALA A 95 20.00 6.84 29.17
CA ALA A 95 20.43 8.11 28.56
C ALA A 95 19.40 8.73 27.58
N GLU A 96 18.43 7.95 27.12
CA GLU A 96 17.37 8.38 26.20
C GLU A 96 16.24 9.15 26.90
N LEU A 97 15.95 8.84 28.17
CA LEU A 97 14.82 9.45 28.89
C LEU A 97 15.01 10.94 29.19
N PRO A 98 16.19 11.41 29.67
CA PRO A 98 16.41 12.83 29.92
C PRO A 98 16.36 13.66 28.63
N LYS A 99 16.89 13.13 27.53
CA LYS A 99 16.86 13.79 26.21
C LYS A 99 15.42 13.97 25.72
N GLU A 100 14.58 12.95 25.90
CA GLU A 100 13.16 13.01 25.52
C GLU A 100 12.36 13.96 26.41
N ALA A 101 12.62 13.95 27.72
CA ALA A 101 12.02 14.90 28.66
C ALA A 101 12.37 16.36 28.29
N GLU A 102 13.62 16.63 27.92
CA GLU A 102 14.05 17.95 27.47
C GLU A 102 13.42 18.35 26.13
N ARG A 103 13.29 17.42 25.17
CA ARG A 103 12.58 17.67 23.91
C ARG A 103 11.11 18.01 24.14
N GLN A 104 10.44 17.30 25.05
CA GLN A 104 9.06 17.57 25.44
C GLN A 104 8.91 18.95 26.10
N LEU A 105 9.91 19.39 26.87
CA LEU A 105 9.90 20.70 27.54
C LEU A 105 10.33 21.86 26.61
N GLY A 106 11.22 21.60 25.66
CA GLY A 106 11.76 22.60 24.73
C GLY A 106 10.84 22.97 23.57
N ASN A 107 9.96 22.05 23.15
CA ASN A 107 9.08 22.28 22.00
C ASN A 107 7.95 23.29 22.23
N GLY A 108 7.79 23.89 23.43
CA GLY A 108 6.86 25.01 23.71
C GLY A 108 5.36 24.72 23.47
N GLU A 109 5.03 23.56 22.94
CA GLU A 109 3.78 23.27 22.26
C GLU A 109 3.10 22.08 22.94
N GLN A 110 2.38 22.38 24.03
CA GLN A 110 1.16 21.67 24.44
C GLN A 110 0.57 22.35 25.69
N ARG A 111 -0.44 23.19 25.47
CA ARG A 111 -1.38 23.73 26.46
C ARG A 111 -2.33 22.63 26.99
N GLY A 112 -1.79 21.52 27.46
CA GLY A 112 -2.54 20.40 28.03
C GLY A 112 -2.15 20.12 29.47
N ALA A 113 -3.13 19.80 30.31
CA ALA A 113 -3.02 19.61 31.77
C ALA A 113 -2.14 18.42 32.23
N TRP A 114 -1.60 17.62 31.29
CA TRP A 114 -0.94 16.35 31.62
C TRP A 114 0.44 16.28 30.95
N ARG A 115 1.51 16.53 31.71
CA ARG A 115 2.91 16.47 31.26
C ARG A 115 3.61 15.27 31.90
N GLY A 116 4.38 14.50 31.12
CA GLY A 116 5.22 13.40 31.62
C GLY A 116 6.59 13.84 32.13
N ALA A 117 6.97 15.10 31.85
CA ALA A 117 8.17 15.75 32.35
C ALA A 117 7.89 17.20 32.82
N ARG A 118 8.66 17.66 33.81
CA ARG A 118 8.55 19.00 34.40
C ARG A 118 9.88 19.46 35.00
N TYR A 119 10.19 20.75 34.86
CA TYR A 119 11.23 21.37 35.68
C TYR A 119 10.68 21.71 37.07
N LEU A 120 11.35 21.22 38.11
CA LEU A 120 11.09 21.58 39.50
C LEU A 120 12.14 22.61 39.93
N VAL A 121 11.72 23.58 40.74
CA VAL A 121 12.61 24.60 41.29
C VAL A 121 12.68 24.41 42.80
N GLY A 122 13.89 24.22 43.31
CA GLY A 122 14.18 24.13 44.73
C GLY A 122 14.09 25.48 45.43
N PRO A 123 14.02 25.49 46.77
CA PRO A 123 13.94 26.72 47.57
C PRO A 123 15.16 27.63 47.38
N GLY A 124 16.31 27.08 47.00
CA GLY A 124 17.54 27.83 46.66
C GLY A 124 17.64 28.28 45.20
N GLY A 125 16.61 28.10 44.38
CA GLY A 125 16.64 28.42 42.94
C GLY A 125 17.23 27.32 42.04
N GLU A 126 17.67 26.21 42.64
CA GLU A 126 18.17 25.03 41.93
C GLU A 126 17.10 24.42 41.02
N ARG A 127 17.47 24.08 39.78
CA ARG A 127 16.56 23.48 38.81
C ARG A 127 16.79 21.98 38.71
N TYR A 128 15.72 21.22 38.88
CA TYR A 128 15.71 19.77 38.74
C TYR A 128 14.80 19.36 37.60
N LEU A 129 15.21 18.35 36.83
CA LEU A 129 14.39 17.78 35.78
C LEU A 129 13.68 16.53 36.31
N ALA A 130 12.35 16.60 36.43
CA ALA A 130 11.53 15.49 36.90
C ALA A 130 10.75 14.87 35.74
N PHE A 131 10.74 13.55 35.62
CA PHE A 131 9.94 12.84 34.63
C PHE A 131 9.56 11.43 35.09
N VAL A 132 8.48 10.91 34.52
CA VAL A 132 7.96 9.57 34.80
C VAL A 132 8.12 8.72 33.55
N PRO A 133 9.01 7.71 33.51
CA PRO A 133 9.05 6.78 32.40
C PRO A 133 7.84 5.87 32.38
N ARG A 134 7.33 5.66 31.18
CA ARG A 134 6.34 4.64 30.87
C ARG A 134 7.04 3.28 30.95
N GLN A 135 6.73 2.48 31.98
CA GLN A 135 7.32 1.15 32.13
C GLN A 135 6.98 0.29 30.91
N SER A 136 7.97 0.04 30.06
CA SER A 136 7.89 -0.78 28.84
C SER A 136 7.79 -2.29 29.12
N GLY A 137 7.62 -2.68 30.39
CA GLY A 137 7.72 -4.07 30.86
C GLY A 137 6.41 -4.83 31.02
N ARG A 138 5.28 -4.40 30.45
CA ARG A 138 4.08 -5.24 30.41
C ARG A 138 3.73 -5.65 28.98
N PRO A 139 3.74 -6.96 28.65
CA PRO A 139 3.01 -7.41 27.47
C PRO A 139 1.56 -6.92 27.61
N GLU A 140 1.02 -6.33 26.55
CA GLU A 140 -0.32 -5.74 26.44
C GLU A 140 -1.49 -6.68 26.84
N GLY A 141 -1.23 -7.92 27.25
CA GLY A 141 -2.22 -8.95 27.55
C GLY A 141 -2.74 -9.04 28.99
N LEU A 142 -2.27 -8.23 29.94
CA LEU A 142 -2.75 -8.31 31.34
C LEU A 142 -3.23 -6.97 31.89
N ARG A 143 -4.17 -6.34 31.15
CA ARG A 143 -5.03 -5.27 31.65
C ARG A 143 -6.47 -5.78 31.80
N GLY A 144 -6.61 -6.94 32.44
CA GLY A 144 -7.87 -7.41 33.00
C GLY A 144 -8.06 -6.85 34.40
N GLY A 145 -8.33 -5.54 34.50
CA GLY A 145 -9.14 -5.07 35.64
C GLY A 145 -10.59 -5.47 35.37
N PRO A 146 -11.43 -5.71 36.40
CA PRO A 146 -12.85 -5.92 36.17
C PRO A 146 -13.38 -4.77 35.29
N PRO A 147 -14.17 -5.08 34.24
CA PRO A 147 -14.62 -4.07 33.29
C PRO A 147 -15.41 -3.01 34.05
N ASP A 148 -14.97 -1.76 33.92
CA ASP A 148 -15.69 -0.60 34.43
C ASP A 148 -17.00 -0.48 33.63
N PRO A 149 -18.19 -0.69 34.22
CA PRO A 149 -19.45 -0.86 33.47
C PRO A 149 -19.89 0.37 32.68
N LEU A 150 -19.23 1.52 32.90
CA LEU A 150 -19.68 2.83 32.43
C LEU A 150 -18.86 3.40 31.27
N THR A 151 -17.86 2.67 30.76
CA THR A 151 -17.14 3.08 29.55
C THR A 151 -17.32 2.02 28.46
N PRO A 152 -18.00 2.32 27.33
CA PRO A 152 -17.97 1.43 26.19
C PRO A 152 -16.52 1.38 25.68
N ALA A 153 -15.80 0.34 26.10
CA ALA A 153 -14.45 0.06 25.66
C ALA A 153 -14.48 -0.17 24.16
N LEU A 154 -14.15 0.88 23.40
CA LEU A 154 -13.80 0.77 21.99
C LEU A 154 -12.55 -0.11 21.90
N ASP A 155 -12.78 -1.39 21.64
CA ASP A 155 -11.77 -2.44 21.51
C ASP A 155 -10.55 -1.96 20.69
N PRO A 156 -9.37 -1.76 21.32
CA PRO A 156 -8.17 -1.32 20.61
C PRO A 156 -7.71 -2.32 19.55
N GLY A 157 -8.09 -3.60 19.73
CA GLY A 157 -7.82 -4.70 18.80
C GLY A 157 -8.63 -4.61 17.50
N ALA A 158 -9.85 -4.05 17.54
CA ALA A 158 -10.68 -3.86 16.35
C ALA A 158 -10.00 -2.90 15.37
N ARG A 159 -9.43 -1.79 15.86
CA ARG A 159 -8.67 -0.83 15.02
C ARG A 159 -7.40 -1.44 14.41
N ARG A 160 -6.78 -2.44 15.05
CA ARG A 160 -5.60 -3.15 14.55
C ARG A 160 -5.96 -4.16 13.44
N ARG A 161 -7.08 -4.88 13.58
CA ARG A 161 -7.57 -5.82 12.55
C ARG A 161 -8.14 -5.09 11.33
N ILE A 162 -8.88 -3.99 11.53
CA ILE A 162 -9.45 -3.18 10.43
C ILE A 162 -8.35 -2.63 9.51
N GLY A 163 -7.17 -2.30 10.06
CA GLY A 163 -6.04 -1.82 9.24
C GLY A 163 -5.43 -2.88 8.32
N GLN A 164 -5.34 -4.14 8.77
CA GLN A 164 -4.77 -5.24 7.98
C GLN A 164 -5.74 -5.76 6.93
N THR A 165 -7.03 -5.85 7.25
CA THR A 165 -8.05 -6.34 6.29
C THR A 165 -8.25 -5.40 5.12
N VAL A 166 -8.16 -4.08 5.33
CA VAL A 166 -8.28 -3.09 4.25
C VAL A 166 -7.12 -3.19 3.26
N VAL A 167 -5.90 -3.45 3.74
CA VAL A 167 -4.72 -3.61 2.87
C VAL A 167 -4.83 -4.88 2.02
N ILE A 168 -5.22 -6.00 2.62
CA ILE A 168 -5.42 -7.27 1.91
C ILE A 168 -6.57 -7.12 0.90
N GLY A 169 -7.68 -6.49 1.31
CA GLY A 169 -8.82 -6.22 0.43
C GLY A 169 -8.44 -5.38 -0.78
N ALA A 170 -7.68 -4.29 -0.58
CA ALA A 170 -7.21 -3.43 -1.66
C ALA A 170 -6.29 -4.18 -2.65
N ALA A 171 -5.38 -5.02 -2.14
CA ALA A 171 -4.50 -5.84 -2.98
C ALA A 171 -5.28 -6.85 -3.83
N VAL A 172 -6.29 -7.51 -3.24
CA VAL A 172 -7.17 -8.46 -3.96
C VAL A 172 -7.98 -7.75 -5.03
N VAL A 173 -8.59 -6.60 -4.73
CA VAL A 173 -9.36 -5.82 -5.72
C VAL A 173 -8.48 -5.34 -6.87
N ALA A 174 -7.27 -4.85 -6.57
CA ALA A 174 -6.32 -4.46 -7.60
C ALA A 174 -5.92 -5.64 -8.50
N SER A 175 -5.68 -6.82 -7.92
CA SER A 175 -5.35 -8.04 -8.67
C SER A 175 -6.51 -8.50 -9.57
N LEU A 176 -7.76 -8.47 -9.06
CA LEU A 176 -8.95 -8.84 -9.83
C LEU A 176 -9.21 -7.87 -10.98
N LEU A 177 -9.13 -6.55 -10.73
CA LEU A 177 -9.27 -5.53 -11.77
C LEU A 177 -8.23 -5.73 -12.88
N PHE A 178 -7.00 -6.01 -12.49
CA PHE A 178 -5.91 -6.27 -13.43
C PHE A 178 -6.16 -7.51 -14.28
N ALA A 179 -6.56 -8.63 -13.65
CA ALA A 179 -6.90 -9.85 -14.36
C ALA A 179 -8.07 -9.66 -15.34
N ALA A 180 -9.10 -8.89 -14.95
CA ALA A 180 -10.25 -8.58 -15.80
C ALA A 180 -9.87 -7.72 -17.01
N LEU A 181 -9.08 -6.67 -16.80
CA LEU A 181 -8.53 -5.82 -17.88
C LEU A 181 -7.74 -6.64 -18.89
N LEU A 182 -6.89 -7.54 -18.40
CA LEU A 182 -6.07 -8.41 -19.23
C LEU A 182 -6.93 -9.36 -20.07
N ALA A 183 -7.90 -10.04 -19.44
CA ALA A 183 -8.82 -10.93 -20.12
C ALA A 183 -9.63 -10.22 -21.21
N TRP A 184 -10.07 -8.98 -20.96
CA TRP A 184 -10.79 -8.17 -21.94
C TRP A 184 -9.90 -7.78 -23.13
N TYR A 185 -8.68 -7.32 -22.84
CA TYR A 185 -7.72 -6.90 -23.87
C TYR A 185 -7.35 -8.05 -24.83
N PHE A 186 -7.19 -9.29 -24.33
CA PHE A 186 -6.90 -10.46 -25.18
C PHE A 186 -8.15 -11.02 -25.88
N SER A 187 -9.29 -11.07 -25.19
CA SER A 187 -10.49 -11.70 -25.75
C SER A 187 -10.97 -11.00 -27.02
N ARG A 188 -10.85 -9.67 -27.09
CA ARG A 188 -11.35 -8.89 -28.23
C ARG A 188 -10.63 -9.19 -29.55
N PRO A 189 -9.28 -9.07 -29.66
CA PRO A 189 -8.57 -9.39 -30.90
C PRO A 189 -8.57 -10.88 -31.23
N ILE A 190 -8.54 -11.78 -30.22
CA ILE A 190 -8.65 -13.23 -30.46
C ILE A 190 -10.01 -13.57 -31.08
N ARG A 191 -11.10 -12.99 -30.57
CA ARG A 191 -12.44 -13.18 -31.15
C ARG A 191 -12.53 -12.62 -32.56
N ALA A 192 -11.92 -11.46 -32.82
CA ALA A 192 -11.85 -10.90 -34.16
C ALA A 192 -11.12 -11.86 -35.12
N LEU A 193 -9.98 -12.41 -34.69
CA LEU A 193 -9.18 -13.35 -35.48
C LEU A 193 -9.96 -14.63 -35.77
N ARG A 194 -10.61 -15.18 -34.74
CA ARG A 194 -11.49 -16.33 -34.88
C ARG A 194 -12.60 -16.07 -35.90
N SER A 195 -13.29 -14.92 -35.82
CA SER A 195 -14.36 -14.58 -36.77
C SER A 195 -13.86 -14.41 -38.20
N ALA A 196 -12.63 -13.92 -38.39
CA ALA A 196 -12.01 -13.78 -39.71
C ALA A 196 -11.66 -15.17 -40.31
N PHE A 197 -11.15 -16.08 -39.48
CA PHE A 197 -10.93 -17.47 -39.89
C PHE A 197 -12.24 -18.18 -40.25
N GLU A 198 -13.29 -18.02 -39.44
CA GLU A 198 -14.62 -18.59 -39.72
C GLU A 198 -15.20 -18.05 -41.05
N ALA A 199 -15.06 -16.75 -41.32
CA ALA A 199 -15.48 -16.14 -42.59
C ALA A 199 -14.68 -16.67 -43.79
N ALA A 200 -13.37 -16.78 -43.66
CA ALA A 200 -12.50 -17.32 -44.72
C ALA A 200 -12.82 -18.79 -45.02
N ALA A 201 -13.11 -19.59 -43.98
CA ALA A 201 -13.54 -20.99 -44.14
C ALA A 201 -14.88 -21.11 -44.88
N ALA A 202 -15.77 -20.11 -44.73
CA ALA A 202 -17.01 -20.00 -45.49
C ALA A 202 -16.82 -19.45 -46.93
N GLY A 203 -15.59 -19.13 -47.34
CA GLY A 203 -15.26 -18.62 -48.67
C GLY A 203 -15.25 -17.09 -48.81
N ASP A 204 -15.54 -16.34 -47.74
CA ASP A 204 -15.40 -14.88 -47.73
C ASP A 204 -13.95 -14.49 -47.39
N LEU A 205 -13.15 -14.31 -48.44
CA LEU A 205 -11.73 -13.95 -48.37
C LEU A 205 -11.48 -12.44 -48.39
N ALA A 206 -12.46 -11.63 -48.00
CA ALA A 206 -12.26 -10.19 -47.86
C ALA A 206 -11.30 -9.87 -46.68
N PRO A 207 -10.27 -9.03 -46.88
CA PRO A 207 -9.38 -8.62 -45.79
C PRO A 207 -10.13 -7.76 -44.77
N ARG A 208 -10.12 -8.19 -43.51
CA ARG A 208 -10.96 -7.65 -42.42
C ARG A 208 -10.13 -7.09 -41.26
N PHE A 209 -8.87 -7.52 -41.09
CA PHE A 209 -8.08 -7.19 -39.91
C PHE A 209 -7.45 -5.80 -39.95
N GLY A 210 -6.91 -5.39 -41.10
CA GLY A 210 -6.21 -4.11 -41.27
C GLY A 210 -7.05 -2.85 -40.93
N ARG A 211 -8.38 -2.98 -40.83
CA ARG A 211 -9.28 -1.88 -40.43
C ARG A 211 -9.77 -1.97 -38.97
N ALA A 212 -9.74 -3.14 -38.34
CA ALA A 212 -10.37 -3.39 -37.04
C ALA A 212 -9.46 -3.10 -35.83
N THR A 213 -8.14 -3.17 -36.01
CA THR A 213 -7.16 -3.04 -34.92
C THR A 213 -6.10 -2.01 -35.28
N LYS A 214 -6.09 -0.88 -34.57
CA LYS A 214 -5.07 0.20 -34.69
C LYS A 214 -3.80 -0.07 -33.86
N GLY A 215 -3.64 -1.26 -33.30
CA GLY A 215 -2.51 -1.63 -32.44
C GLY A 215 -1.28 -2.06 -33.23
N GLY A 216 -0.11 -1.50 -32.96
CA GLY A 216 1.17 -2.00 -33.47
C GLY A 216 1.73 -3.12 -32.58
N ASP A 217 0.97 -4.18 -32.40
CA ASP A 217 1.33 -5.35 -31.60
C ASP A 217 1.42 -6.62 -32.46
N GLU A 218 2.03 -7.66 -31.89
CA GLU A 218 2.26 -8.96 -32.55
C GLU A 218 0.96 -9.63 -33.03
N LEU A 219 -0.16 -9.38 -32.34
CA LEU A 219 -1.45 -9.95 -32.71
C LEU A 219 -2.05 -9.24 -33.92
N SER A 220 -1.81 -7.94 -34.05
CA SER A 220 -2.14 -7.15 -35.24
C SER A 220 -1.22 -7.47 -36.41
N ASP A 221 0.05 -7.79 -36.15
CA ASP A 221 0.98 -8.32 -37.15
C ASP A 221 0.47 -9.64 -37.73
N LEU A 222 0.06 -10.57 -36.85
CA LEU A 222 -0.56 -11.84 -37.27
C LEU A 222 -1.84 -11.62 -38.09
N GLY A 223 -2.68 -10.67 -37.69
CA GLY A 223 -3.87 -10.30 -38.45
C GLY A 223 -3.56 -9.77 -39.86
N ARG A 224 -2.50 -8.98 -40.00
CA ARG A 224 -2.04 -8.49 -41.32
C ARG A 224 -1.50 -9.61 -42.19
N ASP A 225 -0.79 -10.57 -41.60
CA ASP A 225 -0.30 -11.74 -42.34
C ASP A 225 -1.44 -12.66 -42.79
N PHE A 226 -2.50 -12.79 -41.98
CA PHE A 226 -3.73 -13.47 -42.37
C PHE A 226 -4.45 -12.75 -43.53
N ASP A 227 -4.58 -11.41 -43.48
CA ASP A 227 -5.18 -10.63 -44.57
C ASP A 227 -4.38 -10.79 -45.89
N ARG A 228 -3.04 -10.87 -45.82
CA ARG A 228 -2.19 -11.15 -46.99
C ARG A 228 -2.44 -12.55 -47.55
N MET A 229 -2.54 -13.56 -46.69
CA MET A 229 -2.80 -14.95 -47.09
C MET A 229 -4.17 -15.07 -47.78
N SER A 230 -5.23 -14.53 -47.18
CA SER A 230 -6.58 -14.54 -47.75
C SER A 230 -6.65 -13.81 -49.10
N GLY A 231 -5.96 -12.66 -49.22
CA GLY A 231 -5.84 -11.93 -50.49
C GLY A 231 -5.17 -12.75 -51.60
N ARG A 232 -4.11 -13.51 -51.28
CA ARG A 232 -3.45 -14.42 -52.24
C ARG A 232 -4.38 -15.55 -52.66
N LEU A 233 -5.08 -16.17 -51.70
CA LEU A 233 -6.01 -17.26 -51.99
C LEU A 233 -7.15 -16.79 -52.92
N ARG A 234 -7.68 -15.59 -52.67
CA ARG A 234 -8.70 -14.98 -53.54
C ARG A 234 -8.20 -14.77 -54.97
N ALA A 235 -6.99 -14.22 -55.12
CA ALA A 235 -6.39 -14.00 -56.44
C ALA A 235 -6.21 -15.32 -57.22
N LEU A 236 -5.81 -16.40 -56.55
CA LEU A 236 -5.69 -17.73 -57.15
C LEU A 236 -7.04 -18.29 -57.60
N MET A 237 -8.08 -18.20 -56.75
CA MET A 237 -9.43 -18.66 -57.10
C MET A 237 -10.03 -17.86 -58.26
N ASP A 238 -9.85 -16.54 -58.28
CA ASP A 238 -10.30 -15.69 -59.39
C ASP A 238 -9.53 -15.98 -60.69
N GLY A 239 -8.25 -16.35 -60.60
CA GLY A 239 -7.47 -16.85 -61.74
C GLY A 239 -8.02 -18.15 -62.30
N GLN A 240 -8.26 -19.15 -61.43
CA GLN A 240 -8.83 -20.44 -61.82
C GLN A 240 -10.20 -20.29 -62.49
N ARG A 241 -11.08 -19.43 -61.95
CA ARG A 241 -12.41 -19.16 -62.54
C ARG A 241 -12.32 -18.56 -63.93
N ARG A 242 -11.41 -17.60 -64.15
CA ARG A 242 -11.19 -16.98 -65.47
C ARG A 242 -10.67 -18.01 -66.48
N LEU A 243 -9.67 -18.81 -66.10
CA LEU A 243 -9.14 -19.86 -66.97
C LEU A 243 -10.22 -20.88 -67.37
N LEU A 244 -11.04 -21.35 -66.42
CA LEU A 244 -12.13 -22.28 -66.72
C LEU A 244 -13.20 -21.66 -67.63
N HIS A 245 -13.48 -20.37 -67.46
CA HIS A 245 -14.40 -19.63 -68.32
C HIS A 245 -13.86 -19.52 -69.75
N ASP A 246 -12.60 -19.11 -69.89
CA ASP A 246 -11.93 -18.95 -71.18
C ASP A 246 -11.83 -20.30 -71.93
N VAL A 247 -11.45 -21.37 -71.23
CA VAL A 247 -11.42 -22.73 -71.80
C VAL A 247 -12.82 -23.19 -72.23
N SER A 248 -13.86 -22.89 -71.43
CA SER A 248 -15.25 -23.23 -71.82
C SER A 248 -15.70 -22.48 -73.07
N HIS A 249 -15.26 -21.23 -73.24
CA HIS A 249 -15.50 -20.46 -74.45
C HIS A 249 -14.75 -21.00 -75.67
N GLU A 250 -13.48 -21.34 -75.51
CA GLU A 250 -12.63 -21.87 -76.59
C GLU A 250 -13.03 -23.28 -77.03
N LEU A 251 -13.58 -24.13 -76.14
CA LEU A 251 -14.07 -25.47 -76.50
C LEU A 251 -15.48 -25.46 -77.13
N ARG A 252 -16.31 -24.47 -76.81
CA ARG A 252 -17.67 -24.35 -77.36
C ARG A 252 -17.66 -23.99 -78.86
N SER A 253 -16.69 -23.20 -79.31
CA SER A 253 -16.52 -22.76 -80.71
C SER A 253 -16.18 -23.89 -81.72
N PRO A 254 -15.22 -24.80 -81.45
CA PRO A 254 -14.94 -25.94 -82.33
C PRO A 254 -16.02 -27.02 -82.27
N LEU A 255 -16.65 -27.26 -81.11
CA LEU A 255 -17.76 -28.24 -81.00
C LEU A 255 -18.98 -27.83 -81.83
N ALA A 256 -19.32 -26.53 -81.85
CA ALA A 256 -20.39 -26.03 -82.71
C ALA A 256 -20.07 -26.18 -84.21
N ARG A 257 -18.79 -26.04 -84.59
CA ARG A 257 -18.33 -26.25 -85.96
C ARG A 257 -18.31 -27.72 -86.38
N MET A 258 -17.98 -28.63 -85.46
CA MET A 258 -18.06 -30.08 -85.73
C MET A 258 -19.51 -30.56 -85.85
N GLN A 259 -20.45 -29.98 -85.10
CA GLN A 259 -21.88 -30.30 -85.22
C GLN A 259 -22.54 -29.71 -86.49
N ALA A 260 -22.00 -28.62 -87.04
CA ALA A 260 -22.48 -28.04 -88.30
C ALA A 260 -21.91 -28.72 -89.57
N ALA A 261 -20.96 -29.65 -89.41
CA ALA A 261 -20.32 -30.39 -90.49
C ALA A 261 -20.90 -31.80 -90.71
N VAL A 262 -22.02 -32.12 -90.05
CA VAL A 262 -22.85 -33.32 -90.25
C VAL A 262 -24.20 -32.90 -90.81
#